data_AF-A0A973HMJ8-F1
#
_entry.id   AF-A0A973HMJ8-F1
#
_cell.length_a   1.000
_cell.length_b   1.000
_cell.length_c   1.000
_cell.angle_alpha   90.00
_cell.angle_beta   90.00
_cell.angle_gamma   90.00
#
_symmetry.space_group_name_H-M   'P 1'
#
loop_
_entity.id
_entity.type
_entity.pdbx_description
1 polymer ?
#
loop_
_entity_poly.entity_id
_entity_poly.type
_entity_poly.pdbx_seq_one_letter_code
_entity_poly.pdbx_strand_id
1 'polypeptide(L)'
;MTPKQISLVQESWKKVKPIAPQAAEIFYNTLFEMDPSVKPLFKGDIVEQGVKLMTMLDTAVSLLNSPDKLIPAVQKLGAGHVNYGVTPAHYDTVGAALLKTLEIGLGDAFTAPVKKAWTAVYTVLAKTMIEAAEHASSAQPNQSKGKNTAMSQDNKSTTTAIDNALAARLKGALDQSATPFIMIDRDFFINYVNQATLDLLKKNEATFAIKWPGFTADPDKVIGINIDGFHEKPEHQRKLLDDPGNLPYTTDISIEHLTFELNVSAINDSDGNYIGNSLEWQDVTEARASANSAVRLQGALDQSGTASMMIDRDFLITYANPATFKILTEHEKTFAEVFPGFKADPEAVLGTCIDVFHKDPAHQRKLLDDVNNLPYVTD
;
A
#
# COMPACT_ATOMS: atom_id res chain seq x y z
N MET A 1 -4.81 -7.87 2.64
CA MET A 1 -4.62 -6.40 2.57
C MET A 1 -3.75 -6.02 3.74
N THR A 2 -2.70 -5.25 3.54
CA THR A 2 -1.82 -4.81 4.65
C THR A 2 -2.34 -3.51 5.28
N PRO A 3 -1.99 -3.20 6.53
CA PRO A 3 -2.34 -1.93 7.17
C PRO A 3 -1.90 -0.72 6.34
N LYS A 4 -0.72 -0.80 5.69
CA LYS A 4 -0.22 0.24 4.80
C LYS A 4 -1.12 0.43 3.58
N GLN A 5 -1.60 -0.65 2.96
CA GLN A 5 -2.55 -0.57 1.85
C GLN A 5 -3.86 0.07 2.29
N ILE A 6 -4.37 -0.30 3.46
CA ILE A 6 -5.60 0.27 4.03
C ILE A 6 -5.43 1.78 4.25
N SER A 7 -4.33 2.19 4.89
CA SER A 7 -4.01 3.60 5.11
C SER A 7 -3.92 4.37 3.78
N LEU A 8 -3.22 3.86 2.77
CA LEU A 8 -3.13 4.50 1.46
C LEU A 8 -4.50 4.68 0.79
N VAL A 9 -5.37 3.67 0.90
CA VAL A 9 -6.74 3.73 0.36
C VAL A 9 -7.58 4.73 1.14
N GLN A 10 -7.53 4.73 2.47
CA GLN A 10 -8.28 5.67 3.30
C GLN A 10 -7.81 7.12 3.11
N GLU A 11 -6.50 7.38 3.08
CA GLU A 11 -5.96 8.73 2.89
C GLU A 11 -6.25 9.27 1.48
N SER A 12 -6.11 8.45 0.45
CA SER A 12 -6.47 8.86 -0.91
C SER A 12 -7.98 9.07 -1.05
N TRP A 13 -8.81 8.22 -0.41
CA TRP A 13 -10.26 8.37 -0.44
C TRP A 13 -10.76 9.67 0.19
N LYS A 14 -10.09 10.20 1.22
CA LYS A 14 -10.39 11.54 1.78
C LYS A 14 -10.33 12.65 0.73
N LYS A 15 -9.52 12.49 -0.32
CA LYS A 15 -9.41 13.45 -1.44
C LYS A 15 -10.48 13.23 -2.51
N VAL A 16 -10.99 11.99 -2.64
CA VAL A 16 -12.07 11.65 -3.59
C VAL A 16 -13.45 12.05 -3.03
N LYS A 17 -13.64 11.95 -1.72
CA LYS A 17 -14.92 12.23 -1.04
C LYS A 17 -15.54 13.60 -1.40
N PRO A 18 -14.78 14.72 -1.45
CA PRO A 18 -15.31 16.02 -1.84
C PRO A 18 -15.77 16.12 -3.30
N ILE A 19 -15.22 15.28 -4.18
CA ILE A 19 -15.54 15.23 -5.62
C ILE A 19 -16.41 14.02 -5.96
N ALA A 20 -17.14 13.47 -4.99
CA ALA A 20 -17.89 12.23 -5.16
C ALA A 20 -18.90 12.25 -6.32
N PRO A 21 -19.67 13.33 -6.57
CA PRO A 21 -20.55 13.40 -7.74
C PRO A 21 -19.78 13.26 -9.07
N GLN A 22 -18.67 13.97 -9.21
CA GLN A 22 -17.83 13.93 -10.41
C GLN A 22 -17.15 12.57 -10.57
N ALA A 23 -16.65 11.99 -9.48
CA ALA A 23 -16.05 10.65 -9.49
C ALA A 23 -17.08 9.58 -9.91
N ALA A 24 -18.32 9.67 -9.45
CA ALA A 24 -19.39 8.76 -9.86
C ALA A 24 -19.74 8.90 -11.35
N GLU A 25 -19.77 10.12 -11.88
CA GLU A 25 -20.00 10.38 -13.30
C GLU A 25 -18.88 9.78 -14.16
N ILE A 26 -17.62 10.04 -13.79
CA ILE A 26 -16.44 9.46 -14.47
C ILE A 26 -16.51 7.94 -14.44
N PHE A 27 -16.88 7.35 -13.29
CA PHE A 27 -17.01 5.90 -13.14
C PHE A 27 -18.02 5.30 -14.12
N TYR A 28 -19.23 5.83 -14.18
CA TYR A 28 -20.26 5.27 -15.07
C TYR A 28 -19.97 5.50 -16.54
N ASN A 29 -19.43 6.66 -16.90
CA ASN A 29 -19.00 6.91 -18.28
C ASN A 29 -17.91 5.91 -18.68
N THR A 30 -16.89 5.74 -17.82
CA THR A 30 -15.81 4.78 -18.06
C THR A 30 -16.33 3.35 -18.14
N LEU A 31 -17.20 2.94 -17.21
CA LEU A 31 -17.76 1.59 -17.16
C LEU A 31 -18.57 1.26 -18.41
N PHE A 32 -19.43 2.17 -18.86
CA PHE A 32 -20.28 1.92 -20.03
C PHE A 32 -19.56 2.09 -21.36
N GLU A 33 -18.46 2.83 -21.39
CA GLU A 33 -17.55 2.87 -22.54
C GLU A 33 -16.75 1.56 -22.64
N MET A 34 -16.25 1.04 -21.50
CA MET A 34 -15.50 -0.22 -21.45
C MET A 34 -16.37 -1.45 -21.73
N ASP A 35 -17.59 -1.48 -21.18
CA ASP A 35 -18.53 -2.58 -21.36
C ASP A 35 -19.97 -2.06 -21.46
N PRO A 36 -20.44 -1.73 -22.67
CA PRO A 36 -21.82 -1.30 -22.88
C PRO A 36 -22.86 -2.34 -22.45
N SER A 37 -22.48 -3.63 -22.35
CA SER A 37 -23.40 -4.73 -22.03
C SER A 37 -23.85 -4.72 -20.57
N VAL A 38 -23.13 -4.05 -19.67
CA VAL A 38 -23.52 -3.93 -18.26
C VAL A 38 -24.56 -2.84 -18.02
N LYS A 39 -24.74 -1.89 -18.96
CA LYS A 39 -25.67 -0.76 -18.81
C LYS A 39 -27.12 -1.17 -18.47
N PRO A 40 -27.71 -2.21 -19.09
CA PRO A 40 -29.06 -2.67 -18.74
C PRO A 40 -29.21 -3.24 -17.31
N LEU A 41 -28.10 -3.59 -16.64
CA LEU A 41 -28.12 -4.08 -15.26
C LEU A 41 -28.36 -2.94 -14.25
N PHE A 42 -28.04 -1.70 -14.62
CA PHE A 42 -28.26 -0.51 -13.81
C PHE A 42 -29.64 0.08 -14.12
N LYS A 43 -30.62 -0.25 -13.28
CA LYS A 43 -31.99 0.28 -13.37
C LYS A 43 -32.12 1.62 -12.66
N GLY A 44 -32.86 2.56 -13.23
CA GLY A 44 -33.17 3.87 -12.63
C GLY A 44 -32.20 4.97 -13.08
N ASP A 45 -32.21 6.09 -12.36
CA ASP A 45 -31.35 7.25 -12.65
C ASP A 45 -29.89 6.95 -12.28
N ILE A 46 -28.99 7.17 -13.24
CA ILE A 46 -27.56 6.93 -13.07
C ILE A 46 -26.92 7.85 -12.04
N VAL A 47 -27.45 9.07 -11.87
CA VAL A 47 -26.98 10.03 -10.87
C VAL A 47 -27.31 9.52 -9.47
N GLU A 48 -28.51 9.00 -9.26
CA GLU A 48 -28.90 8.37 -7.98
C GLU A 48 -28.08 7.11 -7.70
N GLN A 49 -27.80 6.31 -8.74
CA GLN A 49 -26.91 5.15 -8.62
C GLN A 49 -25.48 5.57 -8.26
N GLY A 50 -25.00 6.70 -8.77
CA GLY A 50 -23.73 7.32 -8.40
C GLY A 50 -23.63 7.66 -6.93
N VAL A 51 -24.66 8.28 -6.36
CA VAL A 51 -24.72 8.57 -4.92
C VAL A 51 -24.68 7.28 -4.10
N LYS A 52 -25.42 6.25 -4.51
CA LYS A 52 -25.42 4.94 -3.84
C LYS A 52 -24.05 4.27 -3.90
N LEU A 53 -23.41 4.27 -5.07
CA LEU A 53 -22.08 3.73 -5.27
C LEU A 53 -21.06 4.42 -4.35
N MET A 54 -21.00 5.75 -4.36
CA MET A 54 -20.04 6.50 -3.55
C MET A 54 -20.28 6.31 -2.05
N THR A 55 -21.53 6.22 -1.62
CA THR A 55 -21.89 5.92 -0.23
C THR A 55 -21.42 4.52 0.19
N MET A 56 -21.61 3.54 -0.69
CA MET A 56 -21.18 2.16 -0.45
C MET A 56 -19.66 2.03 -0.43
N LEU A 57 -18.96 2.68 -1.36
CA LEU A 57 -17.51 2.74 -1.37
C LEU A 57 -16.97 3.43 -0.13
N ASP A 58 -17.60 4.53 0.32
CA ASP A 58 -17.20 5.23 1.53
C ASP A 58 -17.35 4.38 2.79
N THR A 59 -18.46 3.63 2.86
CA THR A 59 -18.71 2.68 3.94
C THR A 59 -17.67 1.56 3.91
N ALA A 60 -17.39 0.99 2.73
CA ALA A 60 -16.40 -0.07 2.58
C ALA A 60 -14.99 0.40 2.97
N VAL A 61 -14.57 1.58 2.51
CA VAL A 61 -13.27 2.19 2.84
C VAL A 61 -13.14 2.48 4.33
N SER A 62 -14.21 3.00 4.95
CA SER A 62 -14.25 3.29 6.39
C SER A 62 -14.15 2.01 7.23
N LEU A 63 -14.69 0.90 6.74
CA LEU A 63 -14.67 -0.40 7.40
C LEU A 63 -13.46 -1.27 7.05
N LEU A 64 -12.48 -0.78 6.28
CA LEU A 64 -11.27 -1.57 5.95
C LEU A 64 -10.45 -1.98 7.18
N ASN A 65 -10.53 -1.21 8.27
CA ASN A 65 -9.94 -1.56 9.57
C ASN A 65 -10.87 -2.42 10.45
N SER A 66 -11.99 -2.89 9.91
CA SER A 66 -13.03 -3.66 10.63
C SER A 66 -13.54 -4.82 9.77
N PRO A 67 -12.68 -5.80 9.44
CA PRO A 67 -13.03 -6.91 8.54
C PRO A 67 -14.27 -7.69 9.00
N ASP A 68 -14.49 -7.85 10.31
CA ASP A 68 -15.65 -8.56 10.87
C ASP A 68 -16.99 -7.88 10.58
N LYS A 69 -16.98 -6.57 10.30
CA LYS A 69 -18.17 -5.81 9.87
C LYS A 69 -18.24 -5.72 8.35
N LEU A 70 -17.09 -5.54 7.71
CA LEU A 70 -16.98 -5.36 6.27
C LEU A 70 -17.35 -6.65 5.51
N ILE A 71 -16.75 -7.78 5.88
CA ILE A 71 -16.90 -9.04 5.16
C ILE A 71 -18.36 -9.50 5.13
N PRO A 72 -19.11 -9.56 6.25
CA PRO A 72 -20.52 -9.96 6.20
C PRO A 72 -21.39 -9.00 5.37
N ALA A 73 -21.12 -7.70 5.44
CA ALA A 73 -21.83 -6.71 4.63
C ALA A 73 -21.58 -6.92 3.13
N VAL A 74 -20.34 -7.18 2.75
CA VAL A 74 -19.91 -7.42 1.35
C VAL A 74 -20.42 -8.77 0.84
N GLN A 75 -20.43 -9.81 1.66
CA GLN A 75 -21.02 -11.11 1.32
C GLN A 75 -22.53 -11.00 1.08
N LYS A 76 -23.26 -10.33 1.99
CA LYS A 76 -24.69 -10.08 1.83
C LYS A 76 -24.98 -9.28 0.55
N LEU A 77 -24.12 -8.30 0.26
CA LEU A 77 -24.21 -7.51 -0.96
C LEU A 77 -23.99 -8.40 -2.20
N GLY A 78 -22.93 -9.21 -2.22
CA GLY A 78 -22.59 -10.14 -3.31
C GLY A 78 -23.69 -11.17 -3.59
N ALA A 79 -24.24 -11.80 -2.53
CA ALA A 79 -25.39 -12.69 -2.65
C ALA A 79 -26.60 -12.01 -3.31
N GLY A 80 -26.82 -10.72 -3.01
CA GLY A 80 -27.85 -9.91 -3.65
C GLY A 80 -27.59 -9.61 -5.13
N HIS A 81 -26.32 -9.55 -5.56
CA HIS A 81 -25.95 -9.23 -6.94
C HIS A 81 -26.33 -10.32 -7.95
N VAL A 82 -26.54 -11.56 -7.49
CA VAL A 82 -27.11 -12.65 -8.31
C VAL A 82 -28.45 -12.23 -8.92
N ASN A 83 -29.32 -11.59 -8.13
CA ASN A 83 -30.65 -11.18 -8.57
C ASN A 83 -30.62 -10.07 -9.63
N TYR A 84 -29.48 -9.40 -9.79
CA TYR A 84 -29.28 -8.37 -10.79
C TYR A 84 -28.68 -8.91 -12.09
N GLY A 85 -28.37 -10.20 -12.17
CA GLY A 85 -27.74 -10.81 -13.36
C GLY A 85 -26.26 -10.48 -13.51
N VAL A 86 -25.59 -10.10 -12.41
CA VAL A 86 -24.15 -9.81 -12.41
C VAL A 86 -23.37 -11.11 -12.53
N THR A 87 -22.39 -11.15 -13.43
CA THR A 87 -21.49 -12.29 -13.63
C THR A 87 -20.10 -11.97 -13.07
N PRO A 88 -19.24 -12.98 -12.82
CA PRO A 88 -17.86 -12.75 -12.40
C PRO A 88 -17.08 -11.80 -13.35
N ALA A 89 -17.30 -11.91 -14.66
CA ALA A 89 -16.65 -11.06 -15.66
C ALA A 89 -16.98 -9.57 -15.51
N HIS A 90 -18.18 -9.22 -15.03
CA HIS A 90 -18.55 -7.82 -14.82
C HIS A 90 -17.72 -7.17 -13.70
N TYR A 91 -17.20 -7.93 -12.74
CA TYR A 91 -16.33 -7.39 -11.69
C TYR A 91 -14.99 -6.93 -12.28
N ASP A 92 -14.41 -7.65 -13.24
CA ASP A 92 -13.15 -7.22 -13.87
C ASP A 92 -13.31 -5.84 -14.54
N THR A 93 -14.40 -5.65 -15.29
CA THR A 93 -14.73 -4.36 -15.91
C THR A 93 -14.95 -3.27 -14.86
N VAL A 94 -15.71 -3.56 -13.80
CA VAL A 94 -15.97 -2.61 -12.71
C VAL A 94 -14.67 -2.21 -12.00
N GLY A 95 -13.75 -3.15 -11.78
CA GLY A 95 -12.44 -2.87 -11.19
C GLY A 95 -11.58 -1.95 -12.07
N ALA A 96 -11.55 -2.22 -13.37
CA ALA A 96 -10.84 -1.38 -14.33
C ALA A 96 -11.43 0.05 -14.37
N ALA A 97 -12.76 0.18 -14.42
CA ALA A 97 -13.44 1.46 -14.40
C ALA A 97 -13.21 2.23 -13.09
N LEU A 98 -13.23 1.56 -11.94
CA LEU A 98 -12.94 2.17 -10.65
C LEU A 98 -11.50 2.68 -10.57
N LEU A 99 -10.52 1.88 -10.96
CA LEU A 99 -9.11 2.30 -10.94
C LEU A 99 -8.86 3.46 -11.90
N LYS A 100 -9.51 3.48 -13.07
CA LYS A 100 -9.42 4.60 -14.01
C LYS A 100 -10.06 5.87 -13.46
N THR A 101 -11.18 5.72 -12.76
CA THR A 101 -11.86 6.84 -12.07
C THR A 101 -10.96 7.44 -10.99
N LEU A 102 -10.32 6.60 -10.19
CA LEU A 102 -9.40 7.02 -9.14
C LEU A 102 -8.16 7.71 -9.74
N GLU A 103 -7.62 7.19 -10.85
CA GLU A 103 -6.52 7.83 -11.57
C GLU A 103 -6.88 9.25 -12.02
N ILE A 104 -8.06 9.44 -12.62
CA ILE A 104 -8.53 10.76 -13.08
C ILE A 104 -8.82 11.68 -11.88
N GLY A 105 -9.52 11.17 -10.86
CA GLY A 105 -9.96 11.98 -9.72
C GLY A 105 -8.85 12.39 -8.75
N LEU A 106 -7.80 11.57 -8.63
CA LEU A 106 -6.67 11.84 -7.73
C LEU A 106 -5.48 12.52 -8.43
N GLY A 107 -5.38 12.44 -9.76
CA GLY A 107 -4.25 13.00 -10.52
C GLY A 107 -2.90 12.50 -9.97
N ASP A 108 -1.98 13.42 -9.68
CA ASP A 108 -0.65 13.12 -9.15
C ASP A 108 -0.66 12.35 -7.81
N ALA A 109 -1.77 12.44 -7.06
CA ALA A 109 -1.92 11.65 -5.83
C ALA A 109 -2.16 10.16 -6.09
N PHE A 110 -2.49 9.75 -7.32
CA PHE A 110 -2.62 8.35 -7.72
C PHE A 110 -1.27 7.68 -8.02
N THR A 111 -0.38 7.72 -7.03
CA THR A 111 0.95 7.12 -7.13
C THR A 111 0.89 5.60 -7.32
N ALA A 112 1.98 4.99 -7.79
CA ALA A 112 2.06 3.53 -7.97
C ALA A 112 1.72 2.73 -6.68
N PRO A 113 2.16 3.14 -5.47
CA PRO A 113 1.71 2.52 -4.21
C PRO A 113 0.20 2.64 -3.98
N VAL A 114 -0.41 3.80 -4.26
CA VAL A 114 -1.86 4.02 -4.11
C VAL A 114 -2.63 3.14 -5.08
N LYS A 115 -2.22 3.09 -6.35
CA LYS A 115 -2.80 2.17 -7.36
C LYS A 115 -2.74 0.72 -6.88
N LYS A 116 -1.57 0.25 -6.44
CA LYS A 116 -1.38 -1.12 -5.93
C LYS A 116 -2.28 -1.41 -4.72
N ALA A 117 -2.44 -0.44 -3.82
CA ALA A 117 -3.30 -0.57 -2.65
C ALA A 117 -4.79 -0.67 -3.04
N TRP A 118 -5.27 0.20 -3.92
CA TRP A 118 -6.64 0.15 -4.43
C TRP A 118 -6.94 -1.12 -5.20
N THR A 119 -6.02 -1.59 -6.04
CA THR A 119 -6.15 -2.87 -6.75
C THR A 119 -6.29 -4.02 -5.74
N ALA A 120 -5.43 -4.06 -4.71
CA ALA A 120 -5.50 -5.11 -3.69
C ALA A 120 -6.83 -5.09 -2.91
N VAL A 121 -7.32 -3.91 -2.52
CA VAL A 121 -8.62 -3.75 -1.85
C VAL A 121 -9.76 -4.22 -2.74
N TYR A 122 -9.78 -3.75 -4.00
CA TYR A 122 -10.82 -4.10 -4.95
C TYR A 122 -10.88 -5.62 -5.19
N THR A 123 -9.73 -6.25 -5.43
CA THR A 123 -9.64 -7.69 -5.68
C THR A 123 -10.20 -8.51 -4.52
N VAL A 124 -9.92 -8.12 -3.27
CA VAL A 124 -10.46 -8.82 -2.10
C VAL A 124 -11.98 -8.68 -2.04
N LEU A 125 -12.49 -7.45 -2.16
CA LEU A 125 -13.93 -7.19 -2.08
C LEU A 125 -14.71 -7.89 -3.20
N ALA A 126 -14.23 -7.78 -4.44
CA ALA A 126 -14.83 -8.43 -5.61
C ALA A 126 -14.87 -9.95 -5.45
N LYS A 127 -13.75 -10.57 -5.03
CA LYS A 127 -13.69 -12.00 -4.78
C LYS A 127 -14.68 -12.44 -3.70
N THR A 128 -14.77 -11.71 -2.59
CA THR A 128 -15.75 -11.98 -1.53
C THR A 128 -17.19 -11.91 -2.05
N MET A 129 -17.51 -10.94 -2.92
CA MET A 129 -18.83 -10.83 -3.51
C MET A 129 -19.15 -11.97 -4.48
N ILE A 130 -18.18 -12.35 -5.33
CA ILE A 130 -18.32 -13.46 -6.29
C ILE A 130 -18.56 -14.78 -5.55
N GLU A 131 -17.76 -15.09 -4.55
CA GLU A 131 -17.92 -16.32 -3.76
C GLU A 131 -19.28 -16.36 -3.06
N ALA A 132 -19.73 -15.24 -2.48
CA ALA A 132 -21.05 -15.16 -1.86
C ALA A 132 -22.20 -15.33 -2.87
N ALA A 133 -22.04 -14.80 -4.09
CA ALA A 133 -22.99 -14.97 -5.18
C ALA A 133 -23.09 -16.44 -5.65
N GLU A 134 -21.96 -17.13 -5.77
CA GLU A 134 -21.91 -18.56 -6.12
C GLU A 134 -22.55 -19.44 -5.04
N HIS A 135 -22.28 -19.15 -3.76
CA HIS A 135 -22.91 -19.84 -2.65
C HIS A 135 -24.42 -19.59 -2.59
N ALA A 136 -24.89 -18.37 -2.86
CA ALA A 136 -26.32 -18.07 -2.93
C ALA A 136 -27.02 -18.76 -4.11
N SER A 137 -26.35 -18.86 -5.26
CA SER A 137 -26.88 -19.51 -6.47
C SER A 137 -26.95 -21.05 -6.33
N SER A 138 -26.00 -21.65 -5.62
CA SER A 138 -25.98 -23.09 -5.32
C SER A 138 -26.93 -23.51 -4.19
N ALA A 139 -27.31 -22.57 -3.31
CA ALA A 139 -28.26 -22.80 -2.22
C ALA A 139 -29.74 -22.62 -2.61
N GLN A 140 -30.06 -22.22 -3.85
CA GLN A 140 -31.45 -22.18 -4.32
C GLN A 140 -31.97 -23.58 -4.69
N PRO A 141 -33.00 -24.13 -4.01
CA PRO A 141 -33.61 -25.38 -4.41
C PRO A 141 -34.41 -25.19 -5.69
N ASN A 142 -34.17 -26.08 -6.66
CA ASN A 142 -34.96 -26.26 -7.85
C ASN A 142 -36.47 -26.33 -7.48
N GLN A 143 -37.27 -25.36 -7.93
CA GLN A 143 -38.71 -25.35 -7.70
C GLN A 143 -39.38 -26.50 -8.48
N SER A 144 -39.54 -27.64 -7.82
CA SER A 144 -40.57 -28.62 -8.16
C SER A 144 -41.54 -28.74 -6.99
N LYS A 145 -42.84 -28.61 -7.33
CA LYS A 145 -44.00 -28.63 -6.44
C LYS A 145 -43.99 -29.83 -5.48
N GLY A 146 -44.21 -29.58 -4.18
CA GLY A 146 -44.53 -30.61 -3.19
C GLY A 146 -44.84 -30.02 -1.82
N LYS A 147 -45.99 -30.36 -1.25
CA LYS A 147 -46.60 -29.81 -0.03
C LYS A 147 -45.83 -30.12 1.27
N ASN A 148 -45.96 -29.18 2.23
CA ASN A 148 -45.93 -29.28 3.70
C ASN A 148 -45.09 -30.38 4.36
N THR A 149 -44.09 -29.98 5.17
CA THR A 149 -44.10 -30.22 6.64
C THR A 149 -42.97 -29.47 7.38
N ALA A 150 -43.36 -28.85 8.50
CA ALA A 150 -42.63 -28.55 9.74
C ALA A 150 -41.21 -27.92 9.72
N MET A 151 -41.14 -26.69 10.26
CA MET A 151 -39.94 -26.11 10.89
C MET A 151 -39.55 -26.89 12.16
N SER A 152 -38.27 -27.26 12.30
CA SER A 152 -37.44 -26.91 13.45
C SER A 152 -36.06 -27.57 13.38
N GLN A 153 -35.04 -26.82 13.82
CA GLN A 153 -33.67 -27.24 14.19
C GLN A 153 -32.70 -27.55 13.04
N ASP A 154 -31.90 -26.54 12.68
CA ASP A 154 -30.43 -26.63 12.53
C ASP A 154 -29.87 -25.37 11.87
N ASN A 155 -29.43 -24.41 12.68
CA ASN A 155 -28.77 -23.18 12.18
C ASN A 155 -27.39 -22.94 12.83
N LYS A 156 -26.86 -23.92 13.57
CA LYS A 156 -25.52 -23.87 14.18
C LYS A 156 -24.45 -24.58 13.34
N SER A 157 -24.81 -25.60 12.57
CA SER A 157 -23.84 -26.41 11.80
C SER A 157 -23.32 -25.68 10.55
N THR A 158 -24.14 -24.85 9.91
CA THR A 158 -23.78 -24.15 8.66
C THR A 158 -22.82 -22.98 8.90
N THR A 159 -22.94 -22.27 10.02
CA THR A 159 -22.08 -21.12 10.37
C THR A 159 -20.63 -21.58 10.61
N THR A 160 -20.43 -22.64 11.40
CA THR A 160 -19.09 -23.19 11.68
C THR A 160 -18.39 -23.72 10.41
N ALA A 161 -19.14 -24.25 9.45
CA ALA A 161 -18.58 -24.72 8.17
C ALA A 161 -18.12 -23.55 7.27
N ILE A 162 -18.84 -22.44 7.28
CA ILE A 162 -18.49 -21.21 6.53
C ILE A 162 -17.29 -20.50 7.19
N ASP A 163 -17.26 -20.42 8.52
CA ASP A 163 -16.16 -19.81 9.28
C ASP A 163 -14.83 -20.57 9.05
N ASN A 164 -14.88 -21.90 9.01
CA ASN A 164 -13.72 -22.74 8.69
C ASN A 164 -13.24 -22.55 7.24
N ALA A 165 -14.15 -22.36 6.28
CA ALA A 165 -13.80 -22.11 4.89
C ALA A 165 -13.17 -20.72 4.70
N LEU A 166 -13.69 -19.69 5.39
CA LEU A 166 -13.12 -18.34 5.37
C LEU A 166 -11.75 -18.30 6.04
N ALA A 167 -11.60 -18.94 7.20
CA ALA A 167 -10.31 -19.08 7.89
C ALA A 167 -9.27 -19.78 6.99
N ALA A 168 -9.66 -20.86 6.31
CA ALA A 168 -8.78 -21.54 5.35
C ALA A 168 -8.39 -20.64 4.16
N ARG A 169 -9.31 -19.81 3.66
CA ARG A 169 -9.04 -18.85 2.56
C ARG A 169 -8.13 -17.71 3.00
N LEU A 170 -8.35 -17.12 4.18
CA LEU A 170 -7.51 -16.07 4.74
C LEU A 170 -6.10 -16.59 5.04
N LYS A 171 -6.01 -17.79 5.62
CA LYS A 171 -4.74 -18.49 5.78
C LYS A 171 -4.06 -18.71 4.44
N GLY A 172 -4.78 -19.19 3.42
CA GLY A 172 -4.23 -19.37 2.07
C GLY A 172 -3.72 -18.07 1.44
N ALA A 173 -4.40 -16.93 1.65
CA ALA A 173 -3.96 -15.63 1.16
C ALA A 173 -2.70 -15.13 1.87
N LEU A 174 -2.60 -15.36 3.19
CA LEU A 174 -1.39 -15.05 3.95
C LEU A 174 -0.23 -15.97 3.56
N ASP A 175 -0.50 -17.26 3.34
CA ASP A 175 0.47 -18.26 2.91
C ASP A 175 1.08 -17.90 1.54
N GLN A 176 0.28 -17.33 0.63
CA GLN A 176 0.72 -16.88 -0.71
C GLN A 176 1.28 -15.45 -0.72
N SER A 177 1.20 -14.71 0.38
CA SER A 177 1.73 -13.35 0.46
C SER A 177 3.26 -13.38 0.36
N ALA A 178 3.82 -12.53 -0.51
CA ALA A 178 5.26 -12.32 -0.58
C ALA A 178 5.82 -11.48 0.58
N THR A 179 4.94 -10.89 1.41
CA THR A 179 5.34 -10.13 2.60
C THR A 179 5.46 -11.09 3.79
N PRO A 180 6.61 -11.16 4.47
CA PRO A 180 6.79 -11.89 5.72
C PRO A 180 5.73 -11.47 6.75
N PHE A 181 5.03 -12.47 7.30
CA PHE A 181 3.96 -12.29 8.26
C PHE A 181 4.07 -13.31 9.40
N ILE A 182 3.89 -12.84 10.64
CA ILE A 182 3.87 -13.64 11.87
C ILE A 182 2.61 -13.26 12.67
N MET A 183 1.98 -14.22 13.32
CA MET A 183 0.97 -13.96 14.35
C MET A 183 1.40 -14.56 15.68
N ILE A 184 1.09 -13.85 16.77
CA ILE A 184 1.23 -14.33 18.13
C ILE A 184 -0.11 -14.25 18.87
N ASP A 185 -0.31 -15.13 19.85
CA ASP A 185 -1.43 -15.04 20.79
C ASP A 185 -1.16 -14.02 21.92
N ARG A 186 -2.13 -13.89 22.84
CA ARG A 186 -2.03 -13.02 24.04
C ARG A 186 -0.94 -13.47 25.03
N ASP A 187 -0.49 -14.72 24.94
CA ASP A 187 0.60 -15.27 25.74
C ASP A 187 1.96 -15.13 25.03
N PHE A 188 1.99 -14.46 23.86
CA PHE A 188 3.17 -14.12 23.07
C PHE A 188 3.80 -15.33 22.37
N PHE A 189 3.05 -16.41 22.20
CA PHE A 189 3.47 -17.56 21.41
C PHE A 189 3.13 -17.38 19.95
N ILE A 190 4.11 -17.67 19.08
CA ILE A 190 3.92 -17.67 17.64
C ILE A 190 2.95 -18.78 17.28
N ASN A 191 1.79 -18.44 16.74
CA ASN A 191 0.76 -19.41 16.33
C ASN A 191 0.61 -19.51 14.81
N TYR A 192 1.21 -18.59 14.04
CA TYR A 192 1.24 -18.63 12.59
C TYR A 192 2.46 -17.89 12.01
N VAL A 193 3.02 -18.46 10.95
CA VAL A 193 3.99 -17.80 10.06
C VAL A 193 3.66 -18.18 8.62
N ASN A 194 3.90 -17.28 7.66
CA ASN A 194 3.78 -17.62 6.24
C ASN A 194 5.11 -18.05 5.61
N GLN A 195 5.07 -18.51 4.36
CA GLN A 195 6.27 -18.98 3.66
C GLN A 195 7.31 -17.86 3.48
N ALA A 196 6.87 -16.63 3.19
CA ALA A 196 7.79 -15.49 3.06
C ALA A 196 8.59 -15.21 4.34
N THR A 197 7.98 -15.39 5.53
CA THR A 197 8.71 -15.34 6.80
C THR A 197 9.77 -16.42 6.88
N LEU A 198 9.41 -17.67 6.57
CA LEU A 198 10.36 -18.79 6.63
C LEU A 198 11.51 -18.57 5.65
N ASP A 199 11.24 -18.10 4.43
CA ASP A 199 12.25 -17.81 3.42
C ASP A 199 13.20 -16.69 3.89
N LEU A 200 12.67 -15.63 4.49
CA LEU A 200 13.46 -14.54 5.06
C LEU A 200 14.35 -15.03 6.20
N LEU A 201 13.77 -15.78 7.15
CA LEU A 201 14.50 -16.34 8.29
C LEU A 201 15.56 -17.33 7.80
N LYS A 202 15.24 -18.16 6.80
CA LYS A 202 16.16 -19.17 6.26
C LYS A 202 17.31 -18.54 5.50
N LYS A 203 17.03 -17.54 4.66
CA LYS A 203 18.05 -16.75 3.95
C LYS A 203 19.09 -16.16 4.90
N ASN A 204 18.64 -15.74 6.08
CA ASN A 204 19.47 -15.04 7.07
C ASN A 204 19.82 -15.91 8.29
N GLU A 205 19.56 -17.22 8.25
CA GLU A 205 19.59 -18.12 9.42
C GLU A 205 20.93 -18.07 10.15
N ALA A 206 22.05 -18.05 9.41
CA ALA A 206 23.39 -17.96 9.99
C ALA A 206 23.59 -16.66 10.78
N THR A 207 23.01 -15.54 10.31
CA THR A 207 23.06 -14.25 11.01
C THR A 207 22.18 -14.26 12.25
N PHE A 208 20.96 -14.78 12.15
CA PHE A 208 20.08 -14.97 13.30
C PHE A 208 20.74 -15.87 14.37
N ALA A 209 21.43 -16.94 13.96
CA ALA A 209 22.11 -17.86 14.86
C ALA A 209 23.32 -17.25 15.62
N ILE A 210 23.89 -16.13 15.14
CA ILE A 210 24.91 -15.37 15.89
C ILE A 210 24.28 -14.75 17.14
N LYS A 211 23.13 -14.09 16.97
CA LYS A 211 22.42 -13.41 18.06
C LYS A 211 21.63 -14.38 18.95
N TRP A 212 21.07 -15.43 18.36
CA TRP A 212 20.31 -16.47 19.04
C TRP A 212 20.90 -17.85 18.74
N PRO A 213 21.92 -18.30 19.50
CA PRO A 213 22.58 -19.57 19.26
C PRO A 213 21.60 -20.76 19.25
N GLY A 214 21.68 -21.58 18.21
CA GLY A 214 20.76 -22.70 18.00
C GLY A 214 19.47 -22.35 17.25
N PHE A 215 19.30 -21.08 16.84
CA PHE A 215 18.20 -20.68 15.97
C PHE A 215 18.25 -21.45 14.65
N THR A 216 17.10 -21.97 14.24
CA THR A 216 16.91 -22.64 12.95
C THR A 216 15.57 -22.19 12.39
N ALA A 217 15.56 -21.80 11.12
CA ALA A 217 14.37 -21.34 10.39
C ALA A 217 13.56 -22.55 9.92
N ASP A 218 13.10 -23.34 10.88
CA ASP A 218 12.25 -24.50 10.68
C ASP A 218 10.86 -24.16 11.23
N PRO A 219 9.78 -24.29 10.44
CA PRO A 219 8.43 -24.00 10.91
C PRO A 219 8.05 -24.74 12.19
N ASP A 220 8.48 -26.01 12.36
CA ASP A 220 8.16 -26.81 13.55
C ASP A 220 8.89 -26.30 14.80
N LYS A 221 9.93 -25.50 14.61
CA LYS A 221 10.69 -24.87 15.69
C LYS A 221 10.31 -23.42 15.90
N VAL A 222 9.84 -22.71 14.87
CA VAL A 222 9.44 -21.30 14.98
C VAL A 222 8.03 -21.18 15.55
N ILE A 223 7.10 -22.01 15.11
CA ILE A 223 5.73 -22.04 15.63
C ILE A 223 5.76 -22.63 17.04
N GLY A 224 5.06 -21.98 17.97
CA GLY A 224 5.01 -22.35 19.38
C GLY A 224 6.16 -21.81 20.23
N ILE A 225 7.10 -21.06 19.66
CA ILE A 225 8.08 -20.30 20.44
C ILE A 225 7.42 -19.05 21.02
N ASN A 226 7.75 -18.76 22.28
CA ASN A 226 7.44 -17.49 22.90
C ASN A 226 8.44 -16.40 22.44
N ILE A 227 7.94 -15.25 21.99
CA ILE A 227 8.82 -14.20 21.47
C ILE A 227 9.71 -13.54 22.52
N ASP A 228 9.45 -13.74 23.81
CA ASP A 228 10.31 -13.28 24.90
C ASP A 228 11.76 -13.74 24.73
N GLY A 229 11.98 -14.96 24.22
CA GLY A 229 13.31 -15.51 23.97
C GLY A 229 14.14 -14.71 22.96
N PHE A 230 13.50 -13.87 22.15
CA PHE A 230 14.17 -13.02 21.17
C PHE A 230 14.53 -11.62 21.70
N HIS A 231 14.22 -11.31 22.95
CA HIS A 231 14.39 -9.97 23.50
C HIS A 231 15.16 -9.97 24.82
N GLU A 232 16.11 -9.04 24.95
CA GLU A 232 16.90 -8.89 26.20
C GLU A 232 16.04 -8.48 27.40
N LYS A 233 14.96 -7.73 27.18
CA LYS A 233 14.02 -7.28 28.22
C LYS A 233 12.59 -7.68 27.88
N PRO A 234 12.16 -8.92 28.19
CA PRO A 234 10.81 -9.47 27.99
C PRO A 234 9.63 -8.68 28.56
N GLU A 235 9.86 -7.74 29.47
CA GLU A 235 8.76 -6.93 30.02
C GLU A 235 8.38 -5.73 29.14
N HIS A 236 9.29 -5.24 28.30
CA HIS A 236 9.11 -4.03 27.52
C HIS A 236 8.09 -4.17 26.36
N GLN A 237 8.39 -5.04 25.40
CA GLN A 237 7.48 -5.59 24.40
C GLN A 237 6.19 -6.16 25.00
N ARG A 238 6.21 -6.82 26.16
CA ARG A 238 4.95 -7.27 26.78
C ARG A 238 4.04 -6.09 27.10
N LYS A 239 4.57 -5.08 27.80
CA LYS A 239 3.84 -3.83 28.07
C LYS A 239 3.41 -3.10 26.80
N LEU A 240 4.25 -3.08 25.76
CA LEU A 240 3.94 -2.43 24.49
C LEU A 240 2.78 -3.12 23.78
N LEU A 241 2.84 -4.44 23.64
CA LEU A 241 1.89 -5.23 22.86
C LEU A 241 0.63 -5.61 23.65
N ASP A 242 0.65 -5.55 24.99
CA ASP A 242 -0.55 -5.84 25.80
C ASP A 242 -1.66 -4.81 25.67
N ASP A 243 -1.32 -3.57 25.32
CA ASP A 243 -2.28 -2.48 25.14
C ASP A 243 -2.46 -2.17 23.64
N PRO A 244 -3.64 -2.48 23.06
CA PRO A 244 -3.98 -2.14 21.68
C PRO A 244 -3.84 -0.65 21.35
N GLY A 245 -3.93 0.24 22.35
CA GLY A 245 -3.75 1.68 22.17
C GLY A 245 -2.34 2.09 21.74
N ASN A 246 -1.35 1.21 21.94
CA ASN A 246 0.01 1.41 21.44
C ASN A 246 0.19 0.98 19.97
N LEU A 247 -0.84 0.40 19.35
CA LEU A 247 -0.78 -0.21 18.03
C LEU A 247 -1.65 0.56 17.02
N PRO A 248 -1.23 0.64 15.74
CA PRO A 248 -0.07 0.00 15.14
C PRO A 248 1.27 0.62 15.58
N TYR A 249 2.27 -0.23 15.75
CA TYR A 249 3.63 0.18 16.11
C TYR A 249 4.58 -0.09 14.95
N THR A 250 5.42 0.88 14.59
CA THR A 250 6.42 0.73 13.53
C THR A 250 7.78 1.14 14.05
N THR A 251 8.78 0.29 13.83
CA THR A 251 10.17 0.56 14.22
C THR A 251 11.14 -0.14 13.31
N ASP A 252 12.33 0.43 13.14
CA ASP A 252 13.47 -0.31 12.60
C ASP A 252 14.19 -1.06 13.73
N ILE A 253 14.63 -2.28 13.47
CA ILE A 253 15.51 -3.05 14.34
C ILE A 253 16.78 -3.47 13.60
N SER A 254 17.88 -3.61 14.34
CA SER A 254 19.14 -4.11 13.82
C SER A 254 19.45 -5.49 14.37
N ILE A 255 19.80 -6.42 13.48
CA ILE A 255 20.27 -7.76 13.79
C ILE A 255 21.59 -7.94 13.05
N GLU A 256 22.69 -7.88 13.78
CA GLU A 256 24.03 -7.81 13.19
C GLU A 256 24.11 -6.70 12.12
N HIS A 257 24.37 -7.07 10.86
CA HIS A 257 24.49 -6.16 9.73
C HIS A 257 23.15 -5.90 9.01
N LEU A 258 22.08 -6.58 9.41
CA LEU A 258 20.76 -6.46 8.80
C LEU A 258 19.92 -5.43 9.54
N THR A 259 19.12 -4.67 8.78
CA THR A 259 18.12 -3.73 9.29
C THR A 259 16.75 -4.16 8.80
N PHE A 260 15.83 -4.41 9.74
CA PHE A 260 14.45 -4.78 9.45
C PHE A 260 13.51 -3.69 9.94
N GLU A 261 12.61 -3.23 9.07
CA GLU A 261 11.44 -2.45 9.46
C GLU A 261 10.37 -3.43 9.94
N LEU A 262 9.87 -3.23 11.15
CA LEU A 262 8.80 -4.01 11.76
C LEU A 262 7.52 -3.20 11.78
N ASN A 263 6.41 -3.81 11.39
CA ASN A 263 5.07 -3.27 11.58
C ASN A 263 4.24 -4.24 12.42
N VAL A 264 3.80 -3.80 13.59
CA VAL A 264 2.99 -4.61 14.51
C VAL A 264 1.59 -4.02 14.59
N SER A 265 0.57 -4.88 14.49
CA SER A 265 -0.84 -4.51 14.61
C SER A 265 -1.57 -5.44 15.58
N ALA A 266 -2.67 -4.94 16.15
CA ALA A 266 -3.55 -5.71 17.02
C ALA A 266 -4.44 -6.65 16.19
N ILE A 267 -4.64 -7.88 16.65
CA ILE A 267 -5.62 -8.83 16.12
C ILE A 267 -6.76 -8.92 17.13
N ASN A 268 -7.97 -8.63 16.66
CA ASN A 268 -9.19 -8.78 17.45
C ASN A 268 -10.03 -9.94 16.88
N ASP A 269 -10.80 -10.62 17.73
CA ASP A 269 -11.79 -11.59 17.29
C ASP A 269 -13.08 -10.91 16.79
N SER A 270 -14.05 -11.72 16.38
CA SER A 270 -15.35 -11.26 15.88
C SER A 270 -16.17 -10.47 16.90
N ASP A 271 -15.90 -10.65 18.20
CA ASP A 271 -16.56 -9.94 19.29
C ASP A 271 -15.83 -8.64 19.66
N GLY A 272 -14.71 -8.36 19.00
CA GLY A 272 -13.86 -7.20 19.26
C GLY A 272 -12.91 -7.39 20.43
N ASN A 273 -12.80 -8.61 20.98
CA ASN A 273 -11.81 -8.90 22.02
C ASN A 273 -10.43 -8.96 21.38
N TYR A 274 -9.46 -8.41 22.09
CA TYR A 274 -8.08 -8.47 21.68
C TYR A 274 -7.52 -9.88 21.90
N ILE A 275 -7.07 -10.53 20.83
CA ILE A 275 -6.65 -11.95 20.83
C ILE A 275 -5.18 -12.18 20.48
N GLY A 276 -4.45 -11.15 20.08
CA GLY A 276 -3.02 -11.28 19.79
C GLY A 276 -2.50 -10.22 18.84
N ASN A 277 -1.34 -10.46 18.24
CA ASN A 277 -0.69 -9.48 17.36
C ASN A 277 -0.31 -10.09 16.03
N SER A 278 -0.33 -9.26 14.98
CA SER A 278 0.32 -9.54 13.71
C SER A 278 1.59 -8.72 13.58
N LEU A 279 2.64 -9.32 13.04
CA LEU A 279 3.92 -8.67 12.78
C LEU A 279 4.32 -8.90 11.32
N GLU A 280 4.56 -7.81 10.61
CA GLU A 280 5.12 -7.78 9.27
C GLU A 280 6.60 -7.35 9.34
N TRP A 281 7.46 -8.03 8.58
CA TRP A 281 8.89 -7.70 8.47
C TRP A 281 9.23 -7.25 7.06
N GLN A 282 10.10 -6.24 6.96
CA GLN A 282 10.73 -5.86 5.70
C GLN A 282 12.23 -5.66 5.90
N ASP A 283 13.05 -6.41 5.14
CA ASP A 283 14.49 -6.13 5.06
C ASP A 283 14.71 -4.81 4.33
N VAL A 284 15.17 -3.80 5.06
CA VAL A 284 15.43 -2.45 4.56
C VAL A 284 16.93 -2.13 4.57
N THR A 285 17.79 -3.13 4.77
CA THR A 285 19.24 -2.96 4.95
C THR A 285 19.86 -2.11 3.84
N GLU A 286 19.63 -2.51 2.57
CA GLU A 286 20.19 -1.81 1.41
C GLU A 286 19.54 -0.44 1.19
N ALA A 287 18.23 -0.34 1.42
CA ALA A 287 17.48 0.90 1.29
C ALA A 287 17.96 1.96 2.28
N ARG A 288 18.15 1.58 3.56
CA ARG A 288 18.68 2.46 4.61
C ARG A 288 20.15 2.78 4.38
N ALA A 289 20.97 1.82 3.94
CA ALA A 289 22.37 2.06 3.60
C ALA A 289 22.52 3.08 2.46
N SER A 290 21.70 2.95 1.41
CA SER A 290 21.67 3.88 0.28
C SER A 290 21.21 5.28 0.70
N ALA A 291 20.11 5.38 1.47
CA ALA A 291 19.61 6.65 1.98
C ALA A 291 20.64 7.36 2.88
N ASN A 292 21.25 6.62 3.81
CA ASN A 292 22.29 7.17 4.69
C ASN A 292 23.52 7.63 3.90
N SER A 293 23.89 6.90 2.83
CA SER A 293 25.00 7.30 1.97
C SER A 293 24.69 8.57 1.18
N ALA A 294 23.47 8.70 0.64
CA ALA A 294 23.03 9.92 -0.02
C ALA A 294 23.07 11.13 0.92
N VAL A 295 22.57 10.99 2.15
CA VAL A 295 22.62 12.07 3.16
C VAL A 295 24.07 12.45 3.52
N ARG A 296 24.98 11.47 3.66
CA ARG A 296 26.40 11.76 3.92
C ARG A 296 27.07 12.47 2.74
N LEU A 297 26.82 12.03 1.51
CA LEU A 297 27.35 12.68 0.31
C LEU A 297 26.81 14.12 0.17
N GLN A 298 25.52 14.30 0.44
CA GLN A 298 24.87 15.61 0.45
C GLN A 298 25.52 16.54 1.49
N GLY A 299 25.70 16.06 2.72
CA GLY A 299 26.38 16.82 3.77
C GLY A 299 27.85 17.14 3.42
N ALA A 300 28.56 16.25 2.73
CA ALA A 300 29.92 16.50 2.27
C ALA A 300 29.96 17.59 1.17
N LEU A 301 29.01 17.59 0.24
CA LEU A 301 28.87 18.64 -0.78
C LEU A 301 28.48 19.99 -0.16
N ASP A 302 27.59 19.99 0.84
CA ASP A 302 27.16 21.20 1.55
C ASP A 302 28.30 21.87 2.32
N GLN A 303 29.20 21.07 2.91
CA GLN A 303 30.39 21.55 3.62
C GLN A 303 31.58 21.80 2.69
N SER A 304 31.48 21.46 1.40
CA SER A 304 32.53 21.74 0.44
C SER A 304 32.69 23.25 0.22
N GLY A 305 33.92 23.74 0.36
CA GLY A 305 34.26 25.12 -0.01
C GLY A 305 34.28 25.38 -1.53
N THR A 306 34.18 24.34 -2.35
CA THR A 306 34.15 24.45 -3.81
C THR A 306 32.70 24.53 -4.28
N ALA A 307 32.38 25.53 -5.09
CA ALA A 307 31.05 25.64 -5.70
C ALA A 307 30.74 24.41 -6.56
N SER A 308 29.58 23.79 -6.31
CA SER A 308 29.09 22.64 -7.03
C SER A 308 27.58 22.73 -7.23
N MET A 309 27.14 22.37 -8.43
CA MET A 309 25.74 22.35 -8.86
C MET A 309 25.48 21.04 -9.60
N MET A 310 24.31 20.45 -9.41
CA MET A 310 23.86 19.22 -10.08
C MET A 310 22.58 19.48 -10.86
N ILE A 311 22.46 18.81 -12.00
CA ILE A 311 21.27 18.83 -12.86
C ILE A 311 20.74 17.41 -13.07
N ASP A 312 19.45 17.28 -13.32
CA ASP A 312 18.86 16.01 -13.78
C ASP A 312 18.97 15.84 -15.31
N ARG A 313 18.35 14.78 -15.83
CA ARG A 313 18.32 14.46 -17.28
C ARG A 313 17.51 15.46 -18.11
N ASP A 314 16.64 16.23 -17.47
CA ASP A 314 15.86 17.29 -18.10
C ASP A 314 16.56 18.66 -17.95
N PHE A 315 17.81 18.65 -17.48
CA PHE A 315 18.68 19.81 -17.31
C PHE A 315 18.18 20.80 -16.25
N LEU A 316 17.28 20.34 -15.37
CA LEU A 316 16.81 21.13 -14.24
C LEU A 316 17.85 21.08 -13.12
N ILE A 317 18.15 22.23 -12.52
CA ILE A 317 19.03 22.31 -11.36
C ILE A 317 18.36 21.63 -10.18
N THR A 318 18.89 20.48 -9.76
CA THR A 318 18.34 19.69 -8.64
C THR A 318 19.07 19.94 -7.33
N TYR A 319 20.27 20.49 -7.39
CA TYR A 319 21.06 20.82 -6.21
C TYR A 319 22.10 21.90 -6.53
N ALA A 320 22.36 22.78 -5.56
CA ALA A 320 23.49 23.69 -5.55
C ALA A 320 23.96 23.89 -4.10
N ASN A 321 25.26 23.79 -3.87
CA ASN A 321 25.80 23.87 -2.51
C ASN A 321 25.92 25.32 -2.00
N PRO A 322 26.12 25.55 -0.68
CA PRO A 322 26.24 26.90 -0.11
C PRO A 322 27.35 27.75 -0.75
N ALA A 323 28.48 27.15 -1.15
CA ALA A 323 29.54 27.85 -1.85
C ALA A 323 29.08 28.40 -3.22
N THR A 324 28.23 27.67 -3.94
CA THR A 324 27.60 28.14 -5.18
C THR A 324 26.69 29.33 -4.91
N PHE A 325 25.77 29.23 -3.93
CA PHE A 325 24.87 30.33 -3.61
C PHE A 325 25.62 31.57 -3.10
N LYS A 326 26.75 31.40 -2.41
CA LYS A 326 27.62 32.53 -2.05
C LYS A 326 28.11 33.28 -3.30
N ILE A 327 28.63 32.58 -4.31
CA ILE A 327 29.09 33.19 -5.57
C ILE A 327 27.91 33.85 -6.29
N LEU A 328 26.78 33.17 -6.43
CA LEU A 328 25.59 33.69 -7.09
C LEU A 328 25.08 34.96 -6.41
N THR A 329 25.08 35.00 -5.07
CA THR A 329 24.63 36.15 -4.28
C THR A 329 25.60 37.33 -4.39
N GLU A 330 26.90 37.08 -4.23
CA GLU A 330 27.95 38.11 -4.35
C GLU A 330 27.94 38.79 -5.73
N HIS A 331 27.53 38.06 -6.77
CA HIS A 331 27.51 38.54 -8.15
C HIS A 331 26.12 38.65 -8.76
N GLU A 332 25.04 38.68 -7.96
CA GLU A 332 23.65 38.66 -8.47
C GLU A 332 23.41 39.76 -9.50
N LYS A 333 23.90 40.98 -9.24
CA LYS A 333 23.74 42.11 -10.16
C LYS A 333 24.40 41.85 -11.51
N THR A 334 25.61 41.29 -11.51
CA THR A 334 26.34 40.93 -12.74
C THR A 334 25.60 39.86 -13.52
N PHE A 335 25.07 38.83 -12.85
CA PHE A 335 24.26 37.81 -13.49
C PHE A 335 22.95 38.38 -14.05
N ALA A 336 22.28 39.28 -13.33
CA ALA A 336 21.03 39.90 -13.77
C ALA A 336 21.19 40.82 -14.99
N GLU A 337 22.40 41.36 -15.24
CA GLU A 337 22.72 42.12 -16.47
C GLU A 337 22.75 41.22 -17.71
N VAL A 338 23.14 39.94 -17.56
CA VAL A 338 23.21 38.96 -18.66
C VAL A 338 21.93 38.14 -18.76
N PHE A 339 21.31 37.82 -17.63
CA PHE A 339 20.13 36.98 -17.47
C PHE A 339 19.00 37.79 -16.80
N PRO A 340 18.18 38.52 -17.59
CA PRO A 340 17.14 39.39 -17.04
C PRO A 340 16.18 38.61 -16.12
N GLY A 341 16.00 39.11 -14.89
CA GLY A 341 15.15 38.48 -13.88
C GLY A 341 15.87 37.45 -13.01
N PHE A 342 17.18 37.26 -13.18
CA PHE A 342 17.96 36.39 -12.30
C PHE A 342 17.90 36.86 -10.84
N LYS A 343 17.72 35.87 -9.94
CA LYS A 343 17.77 36.03 -8.49
C LYS A 343 18.60 34.91 -7.89
N ALA A 344 19.50 35.27 -6.98
CA ALA A 344 20.39 34.32 -6.32
C ALA A 344 19.73 33.66 -5.10
N ASP A 345 18.44 33.29 -5.23
CA ASP A 345 17.70 32.60 -4.18
C ASP A 345 17.43 31.13 -4.57
N PRO A 346 17.35 30.21 -3.60
CA PRO A 346 17.13 28.80 -3.89
C PRO A 346 15.82 28.50 -4.63
N GLU A 347 14.74 29.25 -4.39
CA GLU A 347 13.44 29.02 -5.04
C GLU A 347 13.47 29.44 -6.52
N ALA A 348 14.29 30.42 -6.88
CA ALA A 348 14.51 30.86 -8.27
C ALA A 348 15.55 30.01 -9.02
N VAL A 349 16.55 29.48 -8.33
CA VAL A 349 17.64 28.70 -8.97
C VAL A 349 17.29 27.21 -9.07
N LEU A 350 16.75 26.60 -8.02
CA LEU A 350 16.41 25.18 -8.03
C LEU A 350 15.16 24.93 -8.88
N GLY A 351 15.18 23.86 -9.68
CA GLY A 351 14.13 23.54 -10.64
C GLY A 351 14.18 24.36 -11.93
N THR A 352 15.08 25.35 -12.02
CA THR A 352 15.30 26.10 -13.26
C THR A 352 16.16 25.28 -14.22
N CYS A 353 15.74 25.23 -15.49
CA CYS A 353 16.51 24.57 -16.56
C CYS A 353 17.74 25.41 -16.91
N ILE A 354 18.94 24.81 -16.98
CA ILE A 354 20.17 25.56 -17.26
C ILE A 354 20.21 26.21 -18.64
N ASP A 355 19.32 25.82 -19.55
CA ASP A 355 19.15 26.40 -20.87
C ASP A 355 18.99 27.93 -20.82
N VAL A 356 18.31 28.44 -19.79
CA VAL A 356 18.08 29.89 -19.64
C VAL A 356 19.38 30.69 -19.40
N PHE A 357 20.46 30.01 -19.01
CA PHE A 357 21.78 30.59 -18.75
C PHE A 357 22.75 30.44 -19.93
N HIS A 358 22.32 29.83 -21.04
CA HIS A 358 23.17 29.56 -22.20
C HIS A 358 22.63 30.26 -23.45
N LYS A 359 23.53 30.92 -24.20
CA LYS A 359 23.17 31.58 -25.47
C LYS A 359 22.70 30.61 -26.55
N ASP A 360 23.26 29.40 -26.55
CA ASP A 360 22.88 28.31 -27.44
C ASP A 360 22.53 27.05 -26.62
N PRO A 361 21.25 26.89 -26.22
CA PRO A 361 20.78 25.72 -25.51
C PRO A 361 20.69 24.42 -26.33
N ALA A 362 21.09 24.41 -27.60
CA ALA A 362 21.26 23.14 -28.31
C ALA A 362 22.68 22.59 -28.11
N HIS A 363 23.66 23.48 -27.94
CA HIS A 363 25.07 23.13 -27.82
C HIS A 363 25.40 22.36 -26.53
N GLN A 364 25.07 22.91 -25.36
CA GLN A 364 25.20 22.27 -24.04
C GLN A 364 24.43 20.95 -23.92
N ARG A 365 23.26 20.80 -24.56
CA ARG A 365 22.42 19.61 -24.52
C ARG A 365 23.13 18.50 -25.27
N LYS A 366 23.58 18.80 -26.49
CA LYS A 366 24.42 17.88 -27.28
C LYS A 366 25.71 17.51 -26.54
N LEU A 367 26.33 18.47 -25.84
CA LEU A 367 27.54 18.22 -25.06
C LEU A 367 27.25 17.25 -23.89
N LEU A 368 26.21 17.50 -23.10
CA LEU A 368 25.91 16.78 -21.86
C LEU A 368 25.13 15.46 -22.09
N ASP A 369 24.50 15.28 -23.25
CA ASP A 369 23.78 14.04 -23.60
C ASP A 369 24.72 12.85 -23.88
N ASP A 370 25.97 13.10 -24.28
CA ASP A 370 26.98 12.07 -24.51
C ASP A 370 28.03 12.07 -23.39
N VAL A 371 28.06 10.97 -22.62
CA VAL A 371 29.00 10.78 -21.50
C VAL A 371 30.46 10.86 -21.95
N ASN A 372 30.77 10.57 -23.22
CA ASN A 372 32.14 10.64 -23.74
C ASN A 372 32.66 12.07 -23.88
N ASN A 373 31.79 13.08 -23.79
CA ASN A 373 32.19 14.48 -23.78
C ASN A 373 32.62 14.96 -22.37
N LEU A 374 32.51 14.12 -21.35
CA LEU A 374 32.77 14.48 -19.95
C LEU A 374 34.06 13.79 -19.42
N PRO A 375 34.87 14.48 -18.58
CA PRO A 375 34.68 15.85 -18.09
C PRO A 375 35.00 16.89 -19.16
N TYR A 376 34.09 17.87 -19.32
CA TYR A 376 34.32 19.02 -20.18
C TYR A 376 34.89 20.17 -19.35
N VAL A 377 35.97 20.78 -19.83
CA VAL A 377 36.62 21.93 -19.21
C VAL A 377 36.63 23.05 -20.24
N THR A 378 36.16 24.22 -19.84
CA THR A 378 36.27 25.46 -20.63
C THR A 378 37.22 26.43 -19.92
N ASP A 379 37.88 27.26 -20.72
CA ASP A 379 38.85 28.28 -20.26
C ASP A 379 38.20 29.44 -19.50
#